data_AF-B9SJI1-F1
#
_entry.id   AF-B9SJI1-F1
#
_cell.length_a   1.000
_cell.length_b   1.000
_cell.length_c   1.000
_cell.angle_alpha   90.00
_cell.angle_beta   90.00
_cell.angle_gamma   90.00
#
_symmetry.space_group_name_H-M   'P 1'
#
loop_
_entity.id
_entity.type
_entity.pdbx_description
1 polymer ?
#
loop_
_entity_poly.entity_id
_entity_poly.type
_entity_poly.pdbx_seq_one_letter_code
_entity_poly.pdbx_strand_id
1 'polypeptide(L)'
;MNLLCCTRLARDPGEEMEEAVEECYNITLKPWHGWISSAAFKVALKLIPDTKTIISLLKPKDEPTHKLIEDMETFLSLLVPILDEIHSILTLYRLDKLKST
;
A
#
# COMPACT_ATOMS: atom_id res chain seq x y z
N MET A 1 -7.03 -6.62 -5.69
CA MET A 1 -5.74 -6.45 -4.95
C MET A 1 -5.96 -5.47 -3.80
N ASN A 2 -5.67 -5.83 -2.54
CA ASN A 2 -6.00 -4.96 -1.41
C ASN A 2 -4.93 -3.88 -1.21
N LEU A 3 -5.33 -2.61 -1.29
CA LEU A 3 -4.51 -1.44 -0.92
C LEU A 3 -4.44 -1.29 0.61
N LEU A 4 -4.04 -2.37 1.27
CA LEU A 4 -4.17 -2.57 2.71
C LEU A 4 -3.49 -1.46 3.53
N CYS A 5 -2.40 -0.88 3.04
CA CYS A 5 -1.69 0.23 3.70
C CYS A 5 -2.56 1.49 3.77
N CYS A 6 -3.20 1.85 2.66
CA CYS A 6 -4.08 3.01 2.61
C CYS A 6 -5.33 2.78 3.43
N THR A 7 -5.89 1.57 3.38
CA THR A 7 -7.06 1.19 4.19
C THR A 7 -6.75 1.20 5.68
N ARG A 8 -5.56 0.76 6.10
CA ARG A 8 -5.14 0.77 7.51
C ARG A 8 -4.91 2.19 8.02
N LEU A 9 -4.18 3.00 7.28
CA LEU A 9 -3.96 4.40 7.64
C LEU A 9 -5.28 5.21 7.73
N ALA A 10 -6.26 4.88 6.88
CA ALA A 10 -7.59 5.49 6.93
C ALA A 10 -8.44 5.03 8.13
N ARG A 11 -8.28 3.78 8.58
CA ARG A 11 -9.15 3.16 9.60
C ARG A 11 -8.61 3.25 11.03
N ASP A 12 -7.29 3.16 11.20
CA ASP A 12 -6.65 3.25 12.51
C ASP A 12 -5.34 4.05 12.43
N PRO A 13 -5.40 5.38 12.63
CA PRO A 13 -4.21 6.24 12.70
C PRO A 13 -3.26 5.91 13.85
N GLY A 14 -3.64 5.02 14.78
CA GLY A 14 -2.82 4.54 15.89
C GLY A 14 -2.03 3.26 15.58
N GLU A 15 -2.29 2.60 14.44
CA GLU A 15 -1.55 1.42 14.01
C GLU A 15 -0.13 1.80 13.58
N GLU A 16 0.86 0.95 13.88
CA GLU A 16 2.25 1.16 13.50
C GLU A 16 2.42 0.99 11.99
N MET A 17 2.82 2.05 11.28
CA MET A 17 2.97 2.04 9.83
C MET A 17 3.90 0.94 9.34
N GLU A 18 4.95 0.62 10.11
CA GLU A 18 5.89 -0.45 9.77
C GLU A 18 5.16 -1.79 9.57
N GLU A 19 4.25 -2.16 10.48
CA GLU A 19 3.48 -3.40 10.41
C GLU A 19 2.54 -3.41 9.20
N ALA A 20 1.83 -2.30 8.95
CA ALA A 20 0.94 -2.16 7.81
C ALA A 20 1.70 -2.31 6.48
N VAL A 21 2.88 -1.68 6.37
CA VAL A 21 3.72 -1.75 5.16
C VAL A 21 4.33 -3.14 4.99
N GLU A 22 4.79 -3.78 6.07
CA GLU A 22 5.31 -5.14 6.01
C GLU A 22 4.25 -6.14 5.55
N GLU A 23 3.04 -6.06 6.10
CA GLU A 23 1.93 -6.94 5.69
C GLU A 23 1.56 -6.73 4.22
N CYS A 24 1.44 -5.47 3.77
CA CYS A 24 1.19 -5.14 2.38
C CYS A 24 2.23 -5.74 1.44
N TYR A 25 3.50 -5.57 1.78
CA TYR A 25 4.60 -6.13 1.01
C TYR A 25 4.52 -7.65 0.91
N ASN A 26 4.23 -8.31 2.04
CA ASN A 26 4.15 -9.77 2.12
C ASN A 26 3.07 -10.35 1.21
N ILE A 27 1.90 -9.70 1.11
CA ILE A 27 0.77 -10.18 0.30
C ILE A 27 0.85 -9.76 -1.17
N THR A 28 1.57 -8.67 -1.49
CA THR A 28 1.62 -8.12 -2.86
C THR A 28 2.93 -8.43 -3.58
N LEU A 29 4.04 -7.78 -3.20
CA LEU A 29 5.29 -7.79 -3.96
C LEU A 29 6.20 -8.97 -3.63
N LYS A 30 6.20 -9.44 -2.37
CA LYS A 30 7.10 -10.49 -1.91
C LYS A 30 7.08 -11.77 -2.75
N PRO A 31 5.93 -12.30 -3.22
CA PRO A 31 5.91 -13.48 -4.10
C PRO A 31 6.65 -13.30 -5.43
N TRP A 32 6.81 -12.06 -5.88
CA TRP A 32 7.45 -11.69 -7.15
C TRP A 32 8.90 -11.21 -6.97
N HIS A 33 9.29 -10.89 -5.75
CA HIS A 33 10.63 -10.44 -5.41
C HIS A 33 11.57 -11.60 -5.06
N GLY A 34 12.72 -11.63 -5.73
CA GLY A 34 13.84 -12.49 -5.33
C GLY A 34 14.44 -12.07 -3.98
N TRP A 35 15.44 -12.84 -3.53
CA TRP A 35 16.08 -12.61 -2.22
C TRP A 35 16.73 -11.23 -2.10
N ILE A 36 17.28 -10.68 -3.20
CA ILE A 36 17.92 -9.35 -3.22
C ILE A 36 16.88 -8.26 -2.93
N SER A 37 15.79 -8.21 -3.71
CA SER A 37 14.73 -7.22 -3.52
C SER A 37 14.06 -7.36 -2.15
N SER A 38 13.89 -8.59 -1.66
CA SER A 38 13.36 -8.83 -0.32
C SER A 38 14.30 -8.38 0.80
N ALA A 39 15.61 -8.53 0.64
CA ALA A 39 16.58 -8.01 1.60
C ALA A 39 16.61 -6.46 1.60
N ALA A 40 16.57 -5.85 0.42
CA ALA A 40 16.49 -4.39 0.28
C ALA A 40 15.21 -3.83 0.93
N PHE A 41 14.06 -4.48 0.73
CA PHE A 41 12.81 -4.12 1.39
C PHE A 41 12.96 -4.09 2.92
N LYS A 42 13.56 -5.11 3.54
CA LYS A 42 13.77 -5.15 5.01
C LYS A 42 14.63 -4.00 5.52
N VAL A 43 15.58 -3.51 4.72
CA VAL A 43 16.36 -2.32 5.07
C VAL A 43 15.49 -1.07 4.97
N ALA A 44 14.72 -0.93 3.89
CA ALA A 44 13.81 0.20 3.68
C ALA A 44 12.70 0.28 4.74
N LEU A 45 12.18 -0.87 5.20
CA LEU A 45 11.14 -0.97 6.22
C LEU A 45 11.55 -0.26 7.52
N LYS A 46 12.82 -0.41 7.94
CA LYS A 46 13.37 0.24 9.14
C LYS A 46 13.56 1.76 9.01
N LEU A 47 13.45 2.29 7.80
CA LEU A 47 13.58 3.71 7.51
C LEU A 47 12.22 4.41 7.40
N ILE A 48 11.12 3.67 7.53
CA ILE A 48 9.78 4.23 7.46
C ILE A 48 9.56 5.11 8.71
N PRO A 49 9.12 6.37 8.54
CA PRO A 49 8.77 7.21 9.67
C PRO A 49 7.56 6.68 10.44
N ASP A 50 7.39 7.10 11.70
CA ASP A 50 6.22 6.75 12.47
C ASP A 50 4.91 7.28 11.83
N THR A 51 3.79 6.66 12.20
CA THR A 51 2.46 6.95 11.62
C THR A 51 2.08 8.43 11.71
N LYS A 52 2.43 9.13 12.81
CA LYS A 52 2.10 10.55 12.98
C LYS A 52 2.90 11.41 12.02
N THR A 53 4.19 11.11 11.86
CA THR A 53 5.05 11.78 10.88
C THR A 53 4.49 11.62 9.47
N ILE A 54 4.09 10.41 9.06
CA ILE A 54 3.50 10.17 7.73
C ILE A 54 2.18 10.92 7.55
N ILE A 55 1.27 10.87 8.52
CA ILE A 55 0.01 11.63 8.47
C ILE A 55 0.31 13.13 8.30
N SER A 56 1.27 13.68 9.03
CA SER A 56 1.64 15.09 8.91
C SER A 56 2.23 15.47 7.55
N LEU A 57 2.88 14.52 6.86
CA LEU A 57 3.46 14.72 5.53
C LEU A 57 2.40 14.67 4.42
N LEU A 58 1.40 13.81 4.58
CA LEU A 58 0.32 13.62 3.60
C LEU A 58 -0.80 14.65 3.74
N LYS A 59 -1.03 15.12 4.96
CA LYS A 59 -2.09 16.05 5.30
C LYS A 59 -1.71 17.49 4.95
N PRO A 60 -2.57 18.26 4.25
CA PRO A 60 -2.40 19.70 4.09
C PRO A 60 -2.35 20.41 5.45
N LYS A 61 -1.45 21.40 5.61
CA LYS A 61 -1.12 22.04 6.91
C LYS A 61 -2.34 22.56 7.69
N ASP A 62 -3.36 23.03 6.98
CA ASP A 62 -4.51 23.73 7.56
C ASP A 62 -5.78 22.87 7.61
N GLU A 63 -5.69 21.59 7.26
CA GLU A 63 -6.85 20.70 7.23
C GLU A 63 -6.96 19.86 8.50
N PRO A 64 -8.13 19.26 8.78
CA PRO A 64 -8.28 18.25 9.83
C PRO A 64 -7.91 16.85 9.30
N THR A 65 -7.50 15.94 10.19
CA THR A 65 -7.08 14.59 9.79
C THR A 65 -8.21 13.77 9.15
N HIS A 66 -9.48 14.04 9.51
CA HIS A 66 -10.62 13.35 8.89
C HIS A 66 -10.73 13.61 7.38
N LYS A 67 -10.30 14.79 6.92
CA LYS A 67 -10.36 15.11 5.49
C LYS A 67 -9.35 14.28 4.69
N LEU A 68 -8.16 14.05 5.25
CA LEU A 68 -7.19 13.10 4.66
C LEU A 68 -7.79 11.69 4.56
N ILE A 69 -8.53 11.25 5.60
CA ILE A 69 -9.19 9.94 5.60
C ILE A 69 -10.27 9.88 4.50
N GLU A 70 -11.13 10.89 4.38
CA GLU A 70 -12.16 10.98 3.34
C GLU A 70 -11.55 10.99 1.92
N ASP A 71 -10.46 11.73 1.72
CA ASP A 71 -9.73 11.78 0.45
C ASP A 71 -9.12 10.41 0.11
N MET A 72 -8.57 9.71 1.11
CA MET A 72 -8.04 8.36 0.96
C MET A 72 -9.14 7.34 0.64
N GLU A 73 -10.29 7.40 1.31
CA GLU A 73 -11.44 6.54 1.01
C GLU A 73 -11.97 6.79 -0.40
N THR A 74 -12.05 8.06 -0.82
CA THR A 74 -12.42 8.43 -2.18
C THR A 74 -11.44 7.86 -3.19
N PHE A 75 -10.13 8.03 -2.96
CA PHE A 75 -9.09 7.46 -3.81
C PHE A 75 -9.19 5.94 -3.91
N LEU A 76 -9.41 5.24 -2.79
CA LEU A 76 -9.60 3.80 -2.75
C LEU A 76 -10.83 3.37 -3.55
N SER A 77 -11.95 4.10 -3.43
CA SER A 77 -13.19 3.79 -4.18
C SER A 77 -13.00 3.87 -5.70
N LEU A 78 -12.09 4.71 -6.17
CA LEU A 78 -11.77 4.88 -7.59
C LEU A 78 -10.70 3.89 -8.06
N LEU A 79 -9.66 3.65 -7.26
CA LEU A 79 -8.52 2.83 -7.66
C LEU A 79 -8.79 1.33 -7.58
N VAL A 80 -9.52 0.85 -6.56
CA VAL A 80 -9.77 -0.59 -6.37
C VAL A 80 -10.46 -1.24 -7.57
N PRO A 81 -11.55 -0.67 -8.14
CA PRO A 81 -12.19 -1.26 -9.32
C PRO A 81 -11.24 -1.36 -10.53
N ILE A 82 -10.39 -0.35 -10.74
CA ILE A 82 -9.41 -0.34 -11.83
C ILE A 82 -8.38 -1.46 -11.62
N LEU A 83 -7.87 -1.63 -10.40
CA LEU A 83 -6.93 -2.70 -10.10
C LEU A 83 -7.56 -4.07 -10.29
N ASP A 84 -8.81 -4.27 -9.90
CA ASP A 84 -9.50 -5.54 -10.06
C ASP A 84 -9.78 -5.86 -11.54
N GLU A 85 -10.09 -4.87 -12.36
CA GLU A 85 -10.20 -5.02 -13.82
C GLU A 85 -8.85 -5.42 -14.44
N ILE A 86 -7.76 -4.73 -14.08
CA ILE A 86 -6.41 -5.06 -14.53
C ILE A 86 -6.05 -6.50 -14.15
N HIS A 87 -6.29 -6.91 -12.91
CA HIS A 87 -6.02 -8.29 -12.47
C HIS A 87 -6.84 -9.30 -13.25
N SER A 88 -8.12 -9.00 -13.47
CA SER A 88 -9.03 -9.87 -14.24
C SER A 88 -8.52 -10.06 -15.67
N ILE A 89 -8.07 -8.98 -16.32
CA ILE A 89 -7.48 -9.02 -17.67
C ILE A 89 -6.18 -9.83 -17.67
N LEU A 90 -5.27 -9.57 -16.72
CA LEU A 90 -4.00 -10.30 -16.63
C LEU A 90 -4.23 -11.80 -16.43
N THR A 91 -5.17 -12.20 -15.56
CA THR A 91 -5.53 -13.60 -15.36
C THR A 91 -6.22 -14.21 -16.58
N LEU A 92 -7.13 -13.48 -17.24
CA LEU A 92 -7.83 -13.93 -18.45
C LEU A 92 -6.84 -14.31 -19.55
N TYR A 93 -5.80 -13.51 -19.75
CA TYR A 93 -4.75 -13.76 -20.73
C TYR A 93 -3.56 -14.57 -20.19
N ARG A 94 -3.63 -15.06 -18.93
CA ARG A 94 -2.58 -15.82 -18.24
C ARG A 94 -1.23 -15.08 -18.15
N LEU A 95 -1.29 -13.76 -18.09
CA LEU A 95 -0.15 -12.85 -17.93
C LEU A 95 0.15 -12.55 -16.45
N ASP A 96 -0.71 -13.01 -15.54
CA ASP A 96 -0.60 -12.83 -14.08
C ASP A 96 0.62 -13.52 -13.47
N LYS A 97 1.31 -14.41 -14.21
CA LYS A 97 2.50 -15.14 -13.76
C LYS A 97 3.77 -14.80 -14.51
N LEU A 98 3.74 -13.78 -15.37
CA LEU A 98 4.94 -13.34 -16.08
C LEU A 98 5.99 -12.88 -15.06
N LYS A 99 7.14 -13.55 -15.07
CA LYS A 99 8.32 -13.09 -14.35
C LYS A 99 9.13 -12.21 -15.29
N SER A 100 9.72 -11.15 -14.76
CA SER A 100 10.80 -10.45 -15.45
C SER A 100 11.91 -11.46 -15.71
N THR A 101 12.24 -11.68 -16.98
CA THR A 101 13.39 -12.47 -17.44
C THR A 101 14.70 -11.78 -17.10
#